data_AF-A0AB33CRF1-F1
#
_entry.id   AF-A0AB33CRF1-F1
#
_cell.length_a   1.000
_cell.length_b   1.000
_cell.length_c   1.000
_cell.angle_alpha   90.00
_cell.angle_beta   90.00
_cell.angle_gamma   90.00
#
_symmetry.space_group_name_H-M   'P 1'
#
loop_
_entity.id
_entity.type
_entity.pdbx_description
1 polymer ?
#
loop_
_entity_poly.entity_id
_entity_poly.type
_entity_poly.pdbx_seq_one_letter_code
_entity_poly.pdbx_strand_id
1 'polypeptide(L)' 'MTCANCGLEIPKDELIRANSENIDEHTKEIGKEVAKDIQKQLNDSLRKAFGGSKHFRIK' A
#
# COMPACT_ATOMS: atom_id res chain seq x y z
N MET A 1 -4.56 -1.99 -30.08
CA MET A 1 -3.44 -2.88 -29.66
C MET A 1 -3.92 -4.31 -29.88
N THR A 2 -3.06 -5.18 -30.38
CA THR A 2 -3.44 -6.57 -30.67
C THR A 2 -2.63 -7.53 -29.81
N CYS A 3 -3.29 -8.47 -29.13
CA CYS A 3 -2.64 -9.49 -28.33
C CYS A 3 -1.93 -10.50 -29.23
N ALA A 4 -0.61 -10.66 -29.08
CA ALA A 4 0.17 -11.60 -29.90
C ALA A 4 -0.20 -13.08 -29.67
N ASN A 5 -0.83 -13.42 -28.54
CA ASN A 5 -1.17 -14.80 -28.19
C ASN A 5 -2.57 -15.22 -28.65
N CYS A 6 -3.56 -14.31 -28.60
CA CYS A 6 -4.95 -14.65 -28.92
C CYS A 6 -5.58 -13.79 -30.02
N GLY A 7 -4.83 -12.85 -30.60
CA GLY A 7 -5.32 -11.97 -31.68
C GLY A 7 -6.35 -10.93 -31.25
N LEU A 8 -6.66 -10.84 -29.95
CA LEU A 8 -7.63 -9.88 -29.43
C LEU A 8 -7.17 -8.44 -29.69
N GLU A 9 -8.02 -7.65 -30.34
CA GLU A 9 -7.82 -6.22 -30.54
C GLU A 9 -8.52 -5.44 -29.44
N ILE A 10 -7.75 -4.71 -28.64
CA ILE A 10 -8.28 -3.77 -27.63
C ILE A 10 -7.70 -2.37 -27.88
N PRO A 11 -8.54 -1.32 -27.90
CA PRO A 11 -8.09 0.06 -27.88
C PRO A 11 -7.32 0.42 -26.59
N LYS A 12 -6.35 1.34 -26.68
CA LYS A 12 -5.48 1.66 -25.52
C LYS A 12 -6.28 2.18 -24.31
N ASP A 13 -7.30 2.99 -24.56
CA ASP A 13 -8.22 3.54 -23.56
C ASP A 13 -9.04 2.45 -22.85
N GLU A 14 -9.46 1.41 -23.57
CA GLU A 14 -10.15 0.27 -22.96
C GLU A 14 -9.21 -0.57 -22.10
N LEU A 15 -7.96 -0.75 -22.53
CA LEU A 15 -6.94 -1.39 -21.69
C LEU A 15 -6.71 -0.61 -20.39
N ILE A 16 -6.58 0.72 -20.48
CA ILE A 16 -6.39 1.57 -19.29
C ILE A 16 -7.58 1.41 -18.35
N ARG A 17 -8.81 1.48 -18.87
CA ARG A 17 -10.04 1.34 -18.08
C ARG A 17 -10.17 -0.03 -17.43
N ALA A 18 -9.82 -1.10 -18.15
CA ALA A 18 -9.89 -2.47 -17.61
C ALA A 18 -8.87 -2.70 -16.49
N ASN A 19 -7.75 -1.97 -16.48
CA ASN A 19 -6.70 -2.10 -15.48
C ASN A 19 -6.79 -1.06 -14.35
N SER A 20 -7.51 0.05 -14.55
CA SER A 20 -7.53 1.16 -13.58
C SER A 20 -8.13 0.75 -12.24
N GLU A 21 -9.20 -0.05 -12.23
CA GLU A 21 -9.81 -0.52 -10.98
C GLU A 21 -8.85 -1.40 -10.16
N ASN A 22 -8.11 -2.29 -10.84
CA ASN A 22 -7.11 -3.13 -10.20
C ASN A 22 -5.94 -2.30 -9.64
N ILE A 23 -5.44 -1.33 -10.43
CA ILE A 23 -4.38 -0.40 -10.01
C ILE A 23 -4.83 0.41 -8.80
N ASP A 24 -6.05 0.93 -8.80
CA ASP A 24 -6.58 1.76 -7.72
C ASP A 24 -6.69 0.94 -6.42
N GLU A 25 -7.18 -0.30 -6.50
CA GLU A 25 -7.31 -1.14 -5.30
C GLU A 25 -5.94 -1.54 -4.73
N HIS A 26 -5.00 -1.98 -5.58
CA HIS A 26 -3.65 -2.28 -5.11
C HIS A 26 -2.92 -1.04 -4.56
N THR A 27 -3.16 0.14 -5.12
CA THR A 27 -2.61 1.39 -4.58
C THR A 27 -3.12 1.67 -3.17
N LYS A 28 -4.41 1.42 -2.90
CA LYS A 28 -4.98 1.54 -1.54
C LYS A 28 -4.40 0.50 -0.59
N GLU A 29 -4.23 -0.75 -1.03
CA GLU A 29 -3.63 -1.82 -0.22
C GLU A 29 -2.20 -1.46 0.19
N ILE A 30 -1.36 -1.07 -0.76
CA ILE A 30 0.02 -0.62 -0.50
C ILE A 30 0.00 0.57 0.47
N GLY A 31 -0.89 1.54 0.26
CA GLY A 31 -1.05 2.68 1.17
C GLY A 31 -1.36 2.27 2.62
N LYS A 32 -2.24 1.29 2.82
CA LYS A 32 -2.58 0.74 4.15
C LYS A 32 -1.37 0.04 4.78
N GLU A 33 -0.62 -0.74 4.01
CA GLU A 33 0.58 -1.42 4.51
C GLU A 33 1.66 -0.43 4.94
N VAL A 34 1.94 0.57 4.10
CA VAL A 34 2.90 1.64 4.42
C VAL A 34 2.49 2.39 5.69
N ALA A 35 1.21 2.75 5.83
CA ALA A 35 0.71 3.43 7.02
C ALA A 35 0.88 2.58 8.29
N LYS A 36 0.59 1.27 8.20
CA LYS A 36 0.75 0.33 9.31
C LYS A 36 2.22 0.18 9.71
N ASP A 37 3.13 0.12 8.75
CA ASP A 37 4.56 0.01 9.02
C ASP A 37 5.12 1.27 9.68
N ILE A 38 4.73 2.46 9.21
CA ILE A 38 5.09 3.73 9.84
C ILE A 38 4.56 3.78 11.28
N GLN A 39 3.30 3.40 11.50
CA GLN A 39 2.70 3.37 12.84
C GLN A 39 3.46 2.43 13.77
N LYS A 40 3.82 1.23 13.29
CA LYS A 40 4.62 0.27 14.05
C LYS A 40 5.99 0.82 14.39
N GLN A 41 6.71 1.38 13.43
CA GLN A 41 8.04 1.96 13.66
C GLN A 41 8.00 3.11 14.66
N LEU A 42 6.97 3.98 14.58
CA LEU A 42 6.77 5.06 15.54
C LEU A 42 6.53 4.51 16.95
N ASN A 43 5.60 3.55 17.09
CA ASN A 43 5.31 2.93 18.37
C ASN A 43 6.54 2.23 18.98
N ASP A 44 7.30 1.51 18.18
CA ASP A 44 8.53 0.83 18.62
C ASP A 44 9.60 1.85 19.03
N SER A 45 9.73 2.94 18.30
CA SER A 45 10.67 4.03 18.63
C SER A 45 10.31 4.70 19.95
N LEU A 46 9.03 5.01 20.16
CA LEU A 46 8.54 5.57 21.41
C LEU A 46 8.73 4.58 22.57
N ARG A 47 8.40 3.30 22.38
CA ARG A 47 8.63 2.25 23.39
C ARG A 47 10.09 2.13 23.79
N LYS A 48 11.02 2.18 22.82
CA LYS A 48 12.45 2.18 23.11
C LYS A 48 12.90 3.45 23.85
N ALA A 49 12.44 4.62 23.42
CA ALA A 49 12.84 5.89 24.01
C ALA A 49 12.37 6.04 25.46
N PHE A 50 11.16 5.57 25.79
CA PHE A 50 10.54 5.82 27.10
C PHE A 50 10.34 4.58 27.98
N GLY A 51 10.63 3.37 27.49
CA GLY A 51 10.37 2.12 28.20
C GLY A 51 11.12 1.94 29.53
N GLY A 52 12.23 2.67 29.74
CA GLY A 52 12.96 2.71 31.01
C GLY A 52 12.50 3.81 31.98
N SER A 53 11.59 4.69 31.55
CA SER A 53 11.16 5.81 32.38
C SER A 53 10.13 5.36 33.43
N LYS A 54 10.33 5.77 34.68
CA LYS A 54 9.37 5.48 35.77
C LYS A 54 8.10 6.34 35.71
N HIS A 55 8.09 7.37 34.85
CA HIS A 55 7.04 8.41 34.78
C HIS A 55 6.24 8.43 33.47
N PHE A 56 6.64 7.66 32.45
CA PHE A 56 5.93 7.58 31.18
C PHE A 56 5.67 6.11 30.81
N ARG A 57 4.39 5.75 30.66
CA ARG A 57 3.94 4.43 30.21
C ARG A 57 3.14 4.57 28.92
N ILE A 58 3.65 3.98 27.85
CA ILE A 58 2.91 3.83 26.59
C ILE A 58 1.98 2.64 26.74
N LYS A 59 0.66 2.85 26.62
CA LYS A 59 -0.32 1.75 26.49
C LYS A 59 -0.25 1.19 25.08
#